data_AF-A0A353BC43-F1
#
_entry.id   AF-A0A353BC43-F1
#
_cell.length_a   1.000
_cell.length_b   1.000
_cell.length_c   1.000
_cell.angle_alpha   90.00
_cell.angle_beta   90.00
_cell.angle_gamma   90.00
#
_symmetry.space_group_name_H-M   'P 1'
#
loop_
_entity.id
_entity.type
_entity.pdbx_description
1 polymer ?
#
loop_
_entity_poly.entity_id
_entity_poly.type
_entity_poly.pdbx_seq_one_letter_code
_entity_poly.pdbx_strand_id
1 'polypeptide(L)'
;KISRTDKDGDSVLVLANKHPLVARLPRRASSDDRLALPMHHRRGSWESLRDQNGFRVLLSLDPTNRDPVLVEAEVAKGRLLLTSLFFDKLADSKGNVVAPPEFRQASAAFFAGLYNYVNSVRAGKGPVVEPTPPYVPPAPWAFVPGSVTIVALPDTQIYCERFPQHFRAQTEWVVANRERLGIAAVFHEGDITNRNTPEQWDHARHAMDALWGKVPVVCAPGNHDMGPGGNGATHDSLMSKYLTEQDFAKHASFRGTLDPGRTENNFSLFEAGGTEWIGIALEWAPRDRALAWADELLKKHSERRAILVTHAYTYYDDSIYDITQRTDQDWSPYRYGVKDSPEGVNDGGDIWKKVIDHHENVELVLSGHVLGDGAGRVTSRTRNGNSVHQVLANYQMLPEGGQGWLRLIEFLPDGQTIQIRTYSPVLDQFNTDPQHQFRLERTPIQK
;
A
#
# COMPACT_ATOMS: atom_id res chain seq x y z
N LYS A 1 -13.05 -17.85 -20.43
CA LYS A 1 -13.68 -17.17 -19.26
C LYS A 1 -12.98 -15.83 -19.10
N ILE A 2 -13.64 -14.80 -18.60
CA ILE A 2 -13.04 -13.53 -18.22
C ILE A 2 -13.96 -12.86 -17.21
N SER A 3 -13.42 -12.20 -16.20
CA SER A 3 -14.17 -11.49 -15.17
C SER A 3 -13.75 -10.02 -15.13
N ARG A 4 -14.66 -9.16 -14.66
CA ARG A 4 -14.30 -7.78 -14.27
C ARG A 4 -13.76 -7.80 -12.83
N THR A 5 -12.94 -6.81 -12.52
CA THR A 5 -12.34 -6.57 -11.20
C THR A 5 -12.53 -5.11 -10.84
N ASP A 6 -12.44 -4.74 -9.56
CA ASP A 6 -12.58 -3.34 -9.13
C ASP A 6 -11.31 -2.50 -9.30
N LYS A 7 -10.31 -3.02 -10.04
CA LYS A 7 -9.04 -2.33 -10.23
C LYS A 7 -9.13 -1.28 -11.34
N ASP A 8 -8.88 -0.04 -10.96
CA ASP A 8 -8.79 1.12 -11.86
C ASP A 8 -7.34 1.53 -12.08
N GLY A 9 -7.01 2.12 -13.22
CA GLY A 9 -5.63 2.55 -13.48
C GLY A 9 -5.47 3.57 -14.59
N ASP A 10 -4.57 4.53 -14.37
CA ASP A 10 -4.24 5.61 -15.31
C ASP A 10 -3.13 5.27 -16.29
N SER A 11 -2.39 4.23 -15.98
CA SER A 11 -1.31 3.76 -16.81
C SER A 11 -1.72 2.54 -17.60
N VAL A 12 -2.12 2.76 -18.84
CA VAL A 12 -2.41 1.69 -19.79
C VAL A 12 -1.16 1.39 -20.63
N LEU A 13 -0.60 0.20 -20.47
CA LEU A 13 0.49 -0.32 -21.31
C LEU A 13 -0.09 -1.02 -22.54
N VAL A 14 0.58 -0.85 -23.68
CA VAL A 14 0.25 -1.61 -24.88
C VAL A 14 1.16 -2.83 -25.01
N LEU A 15 0.57 -4.02 -24.88
CA LEU A 15 1.30 -5.28 -25.00
C LEU A 15 1.38 -5.77 -26.45
N ALA A 16 0.43 -5.35 -27.30
CA ALA A 16 0.36 -5.74 -28.71
C ALA A 16 0.66 -4.57 -29.65
N ASN A 17 1.85 -3.97 -29.58
CA ASN A 17 2.20 -2.73 -30.30
C ASN A 17 1.95 -2.75 -31.82
N LYS A 18 2.09 -3.92 -32.47
CA LYS A 18 1.88 -4.07 -33.91
C LYS A 18 0.42 -4.34 -34.29
N HIS A 19 -0.47 -4.50 -33.30
CA HIS A 19 -1.86 -4.86 -33.55
C HIS A 19 -2.64 -3.66 -34.13
N PRO A 20 -3.36 -3.81 -35.26
CA PRO A 20 -3.93 -2.70 -36.02
C PRO A 20 -4.93 -1.84 -35.23
N LEU A 21 -5.60 -2.41 -34.23
CA LEU A 21 -6.51 -1.68 -33.34
C LEU A 21 -5.79 -0.66 -32.45
N VAL A 22 -4.58 -0.97 -31.99
CA VAL A 22 -3.87 -0.20 -30.94
C VAL A 22 -2.58 0.46 -31.42
N ALA A 23 -2.08 0.09 -32.60
CA ALA A 23 -0.82 0.57 -33.15
C ALA A 23 -0.77 2.11 -33.36
N ARG A 24 -1.93 2.75 -33.51
CA ARG A 24 -2.05 4.21 -33.74
C ARG A 24 -2.47 5.00 -32.50
N LEU A 25 -2.63 4.33 -31.35
CA LEU A 25 -2.98 5.03 -30.11
C LEU A 25 -1.79 5.90 -29.65
N PRO A 26 -2.05 7.11 -29.14
CA PRO A 26 -1.01 8.05 -28.73
C PRO A 26 -0.21 7.49 -27.57
N ARG A 27 1.12 7.60 -27.64
CA ARG A 27 2.05 7.12 -26.60
C ARG A 27 2.60 8.27 -25.80
N ARG A 28 2.95 8.01 -24.54
CA ARG A 28 3.76 8.94 -23.76
C ARG A 28 5.12 9.09 -24.43
N ALA A 29 5.78 10.22 -24.24
CA ALA A 29 7.11 10.47 -24.80
C ALA A 29 8.20 9.55 -24.21
N SER A 30 7.89 8.85 -23.11
CA SER A 30 8.72 7.79 -22.52
C SER A 30 8.78 6.54 -23.40
N SER A 31 9.88 5.79 -23.31
CA SER A 31 10.12 4.55 -24.07
C SER A 31 9.37 3.32 -23.54
N ASP A 32 8.34 3.49 -22.69
CA ASP A 32 7.70 2.41 -21.92
C ASP A 32 6.33 1.96 -22.48
N ASP A 33 6.05 2.30 -23.74
CA ASP A 33 4.85 1.89 -24.48
C ASP A 33 3.50 2.26 -23.82
N ARG A 34 3.50 3.11 -22.79
CA ARG A 34 2.27 3.59 -22.14
C ARG A 34 1.48 4.53 -23.04
N LEU A 35 0.16 4.46 -22.95
CA LEU A 35 -0.73 5.41 -23.63
C LEU A 35 -0.63 6.80 -22.99
N ALA A 36 -0.63 7.82 -23.83
CA ALA A 36 -0.80 9.22 -23.41
C ALA A 36 -2.30 9.53 -23.26
N LEU A 37 -2.90 9.00 -22.19
CA LEU A 37 -4.28 9.30 -21.81
C LEU A 37 -4.25 10.35 -20.69
N PRO A 38 -4.80 11.56 -20.91
CA PRO A 38 -4.98 12.49 -19.80
C PRO A 38 -6.01 11.90 -18.84
N MET A 39 -5.89 12.25 -17.55
CA MET A 39 -6.96 12.02 -16.60
C MET A 39 -8.17 12.81 -17.09
N HIS A 40 -9.18 12.11 -17.61
CA HIS A 40 -10.45 12.69 -18.03
C HIS A 40 -11.49 12.41 -16.93
N HIS A 41 -12.77 12.20 -17.26
CA HIS A 41 -13.85 11.92 -16.32
C HIS A 41 -13.51 10.92 -15.20
N ARG A 42 -12.59 9.97 -15.46
CA ARG A 42 -12.08 8.95 -14.54
C ARG A 42 -10.66 8.54 -14.94
N ARG A 43 -10.09 7.62 -14.15
CA ARG A 43 -8.81 6.99 -14.45
C ARG A 43 -8.82 6.27 -15.79
N GLY A 44 -7.69 6.18 -16.49
CA GLY A 44 -7.53 5.61 -17.85
C GLY A 44 -8.22 4.26 -18.17
N SER A 45 -8.46 3.40 -17.18
CA SER A 45 -9.28 2.19 -17.23
C SER A 45 -10.19 2.12 -16.00
N TRP A 46 -11.43 1.64 -16.19
CA TRP A 46 -12.41 1.44 -15.11
C TRP A 46 -12.87 -0.01 -15.00
N GLU A 47 -12.59 -0.62 -13.84
CA GLU A 47 -12.83 -2.02 -13.54
C GLU A 47 -12.14 -2.96 -14.56
N SER A 48 -10.81 -3.09 -14.46
CA SER A 48 -10.02 -3.94 -15.36
C SER A 48 -10.51 -5.39 -15.38
N LEU A 49 -10.10 -6.12 -16.41
CA LEU A 49 -10.48 -7.52 -16.60
C LEU A 49 -9.50 -8.45 -15.88
N ARG A 50 -9.87 -9.73 -15.75
CA ARG A 50 -9.02 -10.80 -15.19
C ARG A 50 -9.44 -12.17 -15.69
N ASP A 51 -8.58 -13.16 -15.45
CA ASP A 51 -8.78 -14.56 -15.84
C ASP A 51 -9.05 -14.73 -17.34
N GLN A 52 -8.30 -14.04 -18.20
CA GLN A 52 -8.46 -13.91 -19.67
C GLN A 52 -8.26 -15.21 -20.48
N ASN A 53 -8.76 -16.33 -19.98
CA ASN A 53 -8.66 -17.65 -20.58
C ASN A 53 -9.30 -17.68 -21.98
N GLY A 54 -8.44 -17.83 -23.00
CA GLY A 54 -8.82 -17.89 -24.41
C GLY A 54 -8.81 -16.53 -25.13
N PHE A 55 -8.41 -15.45 -24.46
CA PHE A 55 -8.28 -14.12 -25.06
C PHE A 55 -6.82 -13.73 -25.25
N ARG A 56 -6.55 -12.94 -26.28
CA ARG A 56 -5.31 -12.20 -26.44
C ARG A 56 -5.44 -10.85 -25.74
N VAL A 57 -4.45 -10.51 -24.92
CA VAL A 57 -4.34 -9.20 -24.28
C VAL A 57 -3.68 -8.22 -25.24
N LEU A 58 -4.37 -7.11 -25.53
CA LEU A 58 -3.83 -6.02 -26.35
C LEU A 58 -3.27 -4.90 -25.46
N LEU A 59 -3.98 -4.56 -24.38
CA LEU A 59 -3.65 -3.51 -23.43
C LEU A 59 -3.80 -4.03 -21.99
N SER A 60 -2.96 -3.56 -21.07
CA SER A 60 -2.96 -3.97 -19.65
C SER A 60 -2.56 -2.82 -18.73
N LEU A 61 -2.96 -2.86 -17.46
CA LEU A 61 -2.47 -1.92 -16.44
C LEU A 61 -1.04 -2.24 -15.98
N ASP A 62 -0.59 -3.46 -16.24
CA ASP A 62 0.71 -3.97 -15.83
C ASP A 62 1.37 -4.80 -16.96
N PRO A 63 2.71 -4.92 -17.00
CA PRO A 63 3.43 -5.63 -18.05
C PRO A 63 3.26 -7.17 -17.99
N THR A 64 2.77 -7.72 -16.88
CA THR A 64 2.60 -9.17 -16.69
C THR A 64 1.30 -9.71 -17.26
N ASN A 65 0.44 -8.85 -17.83
CA ASN A 65 -0.89 -9.15 -18.37
C ASN A 65 -1.95 -9.56 -17.33
N ARG A 66 -1.68 -9.34 -16.04
CA ARG A 66 -2.57 -9.73 -14.94
C ARG A 66 -3.88 -8.96 -14.94
N ASP A 67 -3.80 -7.65 -15.22
CA ASP A 67 -4.92 -6.72 -15.18
C ASP A 67 -5.19 -6.13 -16.59
N PRO A 68 -5.66 -6.97 -17.55
CA PRO A 68 -5.93 -6.54 -18.91
C PRO A 68 -7.07 -5.53 -18.99
N VAL A 69 -6.96 -4.58 -19.93
CA VAL A 69 -7.97 -3.52 -20.12
C VAL A 69 -8.56 -3.50 -21.53
N LEU A 70 -7.92 -4.20 -22.48
CA LEU A 70 -8.46 -4.47 -23.81
C LEU A 70 -7.98 -5.85 -24.24
N VAL A 71 -8.94 -6.73 -24.54
CA VAL A 71 -8.68 -8.10 -24.99
C VAL A 71 -9.48 -8.44 -26.23
N GLU A 72 -8.99 -9.41 -26.99
CA GLU A 72 -9.68 -9.96 -28.16
C GLU A 72 -9.72 -11.50 -28.15
N ALA A 73 -10.74 -12.09 -28.77
CA ALA A 73 -10.80 -13.51 -29.06
C ALA A 73 -11.35 -13.74 -30.48
N GLU A 74 -10.92 -14.81 -31.13
CA GLU A 74 -11.52 -15.27 -32.38
C GLU A 74 -12.75 -16.14 -32.09
N VAL A 75 -13.87 -15.82 -32.75
CA VAL A 75 -15.11 -16.61 -32.67
C VAL A 75 -15.59 -16.89 -34.08
N ALA A 76 -15.40 -18.14 -34.54
CA ALA A 76 -15.56 -18.52 -35.94
C ALA A 76 -14.78 -17.57 -36.87
N LYS A 77 -15.43 -16.92 -37.83
CA LYS A 77 -14.80 -15.93 -38.74
C LYS A 77 -14.78 -14.50 -38.17
N GLY A 78 -15.30 -14.31 -36.95
CA GLY A 78 -15.46 -13.01 -36.31
C GLY A 78 -14.43 -12.74 -35.22
N ARG A 79 -14.66 -11.65 -34.48
CA ARG A 79 -13.88 -11.26 -33.31
C ARG A 79 -14.81 -10.87 -32.17
N LEU A 80 -14.42 -11.21 -30.96
CA LEU A 80 -14.96 -10.68 -29.73
C LEU A 80 -13.95 -9.69 -29.15
N LEU A 81 -14.37 -8.47 -28.82
CA LEU A 81 -13.56 -7.46 -28.16
C LEU A 81 -14.19 -7.11 -26.81
N LEU A 82 -13.40 -7.10 -25.75
CA LEU A 82 -13.83 -6.66 -24.42
C LEU A 82 -12.85 -5.61 -23.91
N THR A 83 -13.37 -4.54 -23.30
CA THR A 83 -12.57 -3.40 -22.86
C THR A 83 -13.15 -2.79 -21.59
N SER A 84 -12.26 -2.36 -20.70
CA SER A 84 -12.56 -1.49 -19.55
C SER A 84 -12.20 -0.02 -19.81
N LEU A 85 -11.71 0.28 -21.02
CA LEU A 85 -11.42 1.64 -21.49
C LEU A 85 -12.70 2.34 -21.99
N PHE A 86 -12.77 3.65 -21.81
CA PHE A 86 -13.96 4.48 -22.04
C PHE A 86 -13.72 5.56 -23.11
N PHE A 87 -13.12 5.16 -24.24
CA PHE A 87 -12.87 6.06 -25.37
C PHE A 87 -14.14 6.72 -25.94
N ASP A 88 -15.33 6.22 -25.61
CA ASP A 88 -16.64 6.78 -25.99
C ASP A 88 -17.14 7.91 -25.07
N LYS A 89 -16.53 8.12 -23.89
CA LYS A 89 -17.00 9.11 -22.91
C LYS A 89 -16.40 10.49 -23.15
N LEU A 90 -16.96 11.21 -24.14
CA LEU A 90 -16.50 12.55 -24.50
C LEU A 90 -17.29 13.70 -23.84
N ALA A 91 -18.50 13.40 -23.38
CA ALA A 91 -19.46 14.39 -22.93
C ALA A 91 -20.02 14.08 -21.54
N ASP A 92 -20.44 15.14 -20.83
CA ASP A 92 -21.12 15.04 -19.54
C ASP A 92 -22.57 14.53 -19.69
N SER A 93 -23.28 14.37 -18.57
CA SER A 93 -24.68 13.91 -18.56
C SER A 93 -25.67 14.86 -19.26
N LYS A 94 -25.24 16.09 -19.58
CA LYS A 94 -26.01 17.10 -20.30
C LYS A 94 -25.65 17.17 -21.79
N GLY A 95 -24.70 16.34 -22.24
CA GLY A 95 -24.24 16.30 -23.62
C GLY A 95 -23.17 17.33 -23.98
N ASN A 96 -22.62 18.07 -22.99
CA ASN A 96 -21.53 19.00 -23.25
C ASN A 96 -20.22 18.21 -23.40
N VAL A 97 -19.48 18.44 -24.49
CA VAL A 97 -18.16 17.83 -24.68
C VAL A 97 -17.18 18.44 -23.69
N VAL A 98 -16.79 17.65 -22.69
CA VAL A 98 -15.85 18.05 -21.63
C VAL A 98 -14.52 17.31 -21.72
N ALA A 99 -14.37 16.38 -22.67
CA ALA A 99 -13.11 15.70 -22.93
C ALA A 99 -12.01 16.66 -23.40
N PRO A 100 -10.80 16.60 -22.78
CA PRO A 100 -9.69 17.41 -23.21
C PRO A 100 -9.25 17.03 -24.64
N PRO A 101 -8.63 17.95 -25.40
CA PRO A 101 -8.20 17.71 -26.79
C PRO A 101 -7.40 16.42 -26.99
N GLU A 102 -6.52 16.09 -26.06
CA GLU A 102 -5.65 14.91 -26.08
C GLU A 102 -6.48 13.61 -25.96
N PHE A 103 -7.49 13.60 -25.08
CA PHE A 103 -8.40 12.45 -24.96
C PHE A 103 -9.25 12.27 -26.21
N ARG A 104 -9.74 13.37 -26.80
CA ARG A 104 -10.48 13.33 -28.07
C ARG A 104 -9.64 12.79 -29.21
N GLN A 105 -8.35 13.14 -29.25
CA GLN A 105 -7.40 12.59 -30.23
C GLN A 105 -7.21 11.07 -30.02
N ALA A 106 -7.03 10.62 -28.78
CA ALA A 106 -6.90 9.19 -28.45
C ALA A 106 -8.17 8.41 -28.81
N SER A 107 -9.35 8.96 -28.50
CA SER A 107 -10.66 8.41 -28.87
C SER A 107 -10.82 8.27 -30.38
N ALA A 108 -10.51 9.33 -31.14
CA ALA A 108 -10.57 9.29 -32.61
C ALA A 108 -9.62 8.23 -33.19
N ALA A 109 -8.40 8.12 -32.65
CA ALA A 109 -7.43 7.10 -33.05
C ALA A 109 -7.93 5.68 -32.75
N PHE A 110 -8.52 5.45 -31.59
CA PHE A 110 -9.11 4.16 -31.21
C PHE A 110 -10.23 3.75 -32.17
N PHE A 111 -11.22 4.62 -32.41
CA PHE A 111 -12.34 4.29 -33.28
C PHE A 111 -11.94 4.15 -34.75
N ALA A 112 -10.94 4.91 -35.23
CA ALA A 112 -10.36 4.71 -36.56
C ALA A 112 -9.65 3.34 -36.65
N GLY A 113 -8.90 2.96 -35.62
CA GLY A 113 -8.27 1.63 -35.50
C GLY A 113 -9.31 0.51 -35.50
N LEU A 114 -10.39 0.68 -34.73
CA LEU A 114 -11.51 -0.27 -34.64
C LEU A 114 -12.22 -0.44 -35.98
N TYR A 115 -12.55 0.66 -36.65
CA TYR A 115 -13.16 0.64 -37.98
C TYR A 115 -12.30 -0.14 -38.99
N ASN A 116 -11.00 0.16 -39.05
CA ASN A 116 -10.06 -0.52 -39.94
C ASN A 116 -9.91 -2.00 -39.60
N TYR A 117 -9.85 -2.33 -38.30
CA TYR A 117 -9.75 -3.70 -37.83
C TYR A 117 -10.98 -4.52 -38.22
N VAL A 118 -12.19 -4.00 -37.98
CA VAL A 118 -13.45 -4.63 -38.37
C VAL A 118 -13.50 -4.87 -39.88
N ASN A 119 -13.10 -3.90 -40.70
CA ASN A 119 -13.06 -4.07 -42.15
C ASN A 119 -12.04 -5.15 -42.58
N SER A 120 -10.89 -5.22 -41.93
CA SER A 120 -9.90 -6.27 -42.19
C SER A 120 -10.44 -7.66 -41.87
N VAL A 121 -11.08 -7.83 -40.72
CA VAL A 121 -11.73 -9.09 -40.30
C VAL A 121 -12.82 -9.49 -41.30
N ARG A 122 -13.69 -8.56 -41.69
CA ARG A 122 -14.75 -8.80 -42.70
C ARG A 122 -14.18 -9.23 -44.06
N ALA A 123 -13.01 -8.72 -44.44
CA ALA A 123 -12.31 -9.10 -45.66
C ALA A 123 -11.53 -10.43 -45.54
N GLY A 124 -11.58 -11.13 -44.40
CA GLY A 124 -10.79 -12.33 -44.14
C GLY A 124 -9.29 -12.06 -44.00
N LYS A 125 -8.90 -10.81 -43.75
CA LYS A 125 -7.51 -10.34 -43.61
C LYS A 125 -7.16 -9.96 -42.17
N GLY A 126 -8.02 -10.30 -41.21
CA GLY A 126 -7.76 -10.07 -39.79
C GLY A 126 -6.48 -10.79 -39.36
N PRO A 127 -5.63 -10.17 -38.50
CA PRO A 127 -4.50 -10.86 -37.89
C PRO A 127 -4.96 -12.12 -37.14
N VAL A 128 -4.06 -13.10 -37.06
CA VAL A 128 -4.24 -14.28 -36.21
C VAL A 128 -4.37 -13.81 -34.75
N VAL A 129 -5.35 -14.38 -34.05
CA VAL A 129 -5.56 -14.15 -32.62
C VAL A 129 -4.92 -15.31 -31.86
N GLU A 130 -3.71 -15.08 -31.36
CA GLU A 130 -3.04 -16.00 -30.45
C GLU A 130 -3.42 -15.63 -29.01
N PRO A 131 -4.16 -16.49 -28.27
CA PRO A 131 -4.49 -16.21 -26.88
C PRO A 131 -3.23 -15.96 -26.06
N THR A 132 -3.26 -14.92 -25.23
CA THR A 132 -2.17 -14.64 -24.32
C THR A 132 -2.23 -15.65 -23.18
N PRO A 133 -1.10 -16.28 -22.80
CA PRO A 133 -1.06 -17.16 -21.64
C PRO A 133 -1.63 -16.43 -20.41
N PRO A 134 -2.53 -17.08 -19.64
CA PRO A 134 -3.05 -16.50 -18.42
C PRO A 134 -1.90 -16.14 -17.47
N TYR A 135 -2.07 -15.04 -16.73
CA TYR A 135 -1.16 -14.73 -15.64
C TYR A 135 -1.14 -15.88 -14.64
N VAL A 136 0.05 -16.41 -14.36
CA VAL A 136 0.28 -17.40 -13.31
C VAL A 136 0.95 -16.67 -12.16
N PRO A 137 0.27 -16.50 -11.01
CA PRO A 137 0.91 -15.92 -9.83
C PRO A 137 2.19 -16.70 -9.49
N PRO A 138 3.29 -16.02 -9.14
CA PRO A 138 4.50 -16.71 -8.73
C PRO A 138 4.22 -17.52 -7.47
N ALA A 139 4.99 -18.60 -7.28
CA ALA A 139 4.95 -19.35 -6.03
C ALA A 139 5.39 -18.44 -4.86
N PRO A 140 4.87 -18.66 -3.64
CA PRO A 140 5.34 -17.96 -2.46
C PRO A 140 6.84 -18.21 -2.27
N TRP A 141 7.61 -17.16 -2.04
CA TRP A 141 9.02 -17.34 -1.71
C TRP A 141 9.16 -18.03 -0.36
N ALA A 142 10.06 -19.02 -0.30
CA ALA A 142 10.37 -19.71 0.94
C ALA A 142 11.05 -18.77 1.95
N PHE A 143 10.91 -19.10 3.23
CA PHE A 143 11.71 -18.48 4.29
C PHE A 143 13.19 -18.83 4.11
N VAL A 144 14.08 -17.87 4.37
CA VAL A 144 15.53 -18.04 4.22
C VAL A 144 16.16 -18.23 5.60
N PRO A 145 16.75 -19.41 5.91
CA PRO A 145 17.40 -19.63 7.20
C PRO A 145 18.45 -18.56 7.53
N GLY A 146 18.42 -18.07 8.76
CA GLY A 146 19.31 -17.01 9.23
C GLY A 146 18.82 -15.58 8.93
N SER A 147 17.70 -15.41 8.21
CA SER A 147 17.04 -14.11 8.09
C SER A 147 16.37 -13.67 9.39
N VAL A 148 16.13 -12.37 9.51
CA VAL A 148 15.30 -11.79 10.56
C VAL A 148 14.02 -11.25 9.96
N THR A 149 12.89 -11.46 10.63
CA THR A 149 11.60 -10.96 10.17
C THR A 149 11.06 -9.87 11.09
N ILE A 150 10.53 -8.81 10.51
CA ILE A 150 9.64 -7.86 11.17
C ILE A 150 8.23 -8.10 10.63
N VAL A 151 7.24 -8.06 11.51
CA VAL A 151 5.83 -8.21 11.12
C VAL A 151 5.15 -6.86 11.18
N ALA A 152 4.44 -6.48 10.12
CA ALA A 152 3.54 -5.34 10.13
C ALA A 152 2.08 -5.80 10.15
N LEU A 153 1.30 -5.27 11.10
CA LEU A 153 -0.13 -5.50 11.26
C LEU A 153 -0.88 -4.25 10.73
N PRO A 154 -1.60 -4.38 9.60
CA PRO A 154 -2.34 -3.28 9.01
C PRO A 154 -3.79 -3.21 9.51
N ASP A 155 -4.28 -1.99 9.72
CA ASP A 155 -5.70 -1.57 9.74
C ASP A 155 -6.69 -2.63 10.28
N THR A 156 -6.59 -2.95 11.58
CA THR A 156 -7.37 -4.03 12.21
C THR A 156 -8.78 -3.61 12.62
N GLN A 157 -9.19 -2.37 12.32
CA GLN A 157 -10.41 -1.74 12.81
C GLN A 157 -11.68 -2.59 12.65
N ILE A 158 -11.83 -3.24 11.49
CA ILE A 158 -13.00 -4.05 11.17
C ILE A 158 -12.96 -5.38 11.93
N TYR A 159 -11.77 -5.90 12.28
CA TYR A 159 -11.65 -7.05 13.18
C TYR A 159 -12.15 -6.70 14.57
N CYS A 160 -11.72 -5.57 15.13
CA CYS A 160 -12.19 -5.12 16.43
C CYS A 160 -13.70 -4.83 16.45
N GLU A 161 -14.27 -4.41 15.32
CA GLU A 161 -15.72 -4.21 15.23
C GLU A 161 -16.52 -5.52 15.08
N ARG A 162 -16.08 -6.43 14.21
CA ARG A 162 -16.93 -7.52 13.69
C ARG A 162 -16.28 -8.90 13.68
N PHE A 163 -14.95 -8.98 13.60
CA PHE A 163 -14.22 -10.24 13.43
C PHE A 163 -13.01 -10.35 14.38
N PRO A 164 -13.19 -10.25 15.71
CA PRO A 164 -12.08 -10.18 16.67
C PRO A 164 -11.22 -11.45 16.68
N GLN A 165 -11.70 -12.57 16.15
CA GLN A 165 -10.91 -13.77 15.91
C GLN A 165 -9.78 -13.58 14.88
N HIS A 166 -9.92 -12.67 13.90
CA HIS A 166 -8.87 -12.46 12.90
C HIS A 166 -7.66 -11.73 13.48
N PHE A 167 -7.90 -10.70 14.30
CA PHE A 167 -6.81 -10.00 14.98
C PHE A 167 -6.08 -10.93 15.96
N ARG A 168 -6.81 -11.75 16.72
CA ARG A 168 -6.21 -12.81 17.55
C ARG A 168 -5.39 -13.80 16.73
N ALA A 169 -5.91 -14.26 15.60
CA ALA A 169 -5.18 -15.18 14.73
C ALA A 169 -3.84 -14.58 14.24
N GLN A 170 -3.79 -13.27 13.96
CA GLN A 170 -2.55 -12.59 13.61
C GLN A 170 -1.54 -12.62 14.76
N THR A 171 -1.94 -12.16 15.95
CA THR A 171 -1.01 -12.03 17.09
C THR A 171 -0.57 -13.38 17.64
N GLU A 172 -1.47 -14.37 17.71
CA GLU A 172 -1.14 -15.74 18.12
C GLU A 172 -0.21 -16.42 17.11
N TRP A 173 -0.46 -16.24 15.80
CA TRP A 173 0.42 -16.78 14.77
C TRP A 173 1.83 -16.19 14.85
N VAL A 174 1.95 -14.89 15.12
CA VAL A 174 3.25 -14.24 15.30
C VAL A 174 4.03 -14.91 16.43
N VAL A 175 3.42 -15.11 17.59
CA VAL A 175 4.09 -15.74 18.74
C VAL A 175 4.45 -17.19 18.44
N ALA A 176 3.53 -17.95 17.85
CA ALA A 176 3.74 -19.35 17.51
C ALA A 176 4.85 -19.57 16.48
N ASN A 177 5.12 -18.58 15.61
CA ASN A 177 6.12 -18.66 14.56
C ASN A 177 7.38 -17.84 14.83
N ARG A 178 7.47 -17.21 16.01
CA ARG A 178 8.55 -16.28 16.36
C ARG A 178 9.94 -16.88 16.15
N GLU A 179 10.19 -18.05 16.71
CA GLU A 179 11.51 -18.71 16.62
C GLU A 179 11.77 -19.22 15.20
N ARG A 180 10.78 -19.88 14.59
CA ARG A 180 10.91 -20.49 13.26
C ARG A 180 11.21 -19.47 12.15
N LEU A 181 10.61 -18.28 12.24
CA LEU A 181 10.74 -17.22 11.24
C LEU A 181 11.68 -16.08 11.67
N GLY A 182 12.32 -16.19 12.84
CA GLY A 182 13.15 -15.13 13.39
C GLY A 182 12.41 -13.81 13.55
N ILE A 183 11.15 -13.83 14.01
CA ILE A 183 10.35 -12.61 14.19
C ILE A 183 10.93 -11.79 15.35
N ALA A 184 11.46 -10.63 15.01
CA ALA A 184 12.20 -9.77 15.93
C ALA A 184 11.39 -8.59 16.46
N ALA A 185 10.37 -8.15 15.75
CA ALA A 185 9.51 -7.03 16.16
C ALA A 185 8.16 -7.09 15.44
N VAL A 186 7.14 -6.49 16.06
CA VAL A 186 5.83 -6.25 15.48
C VAL A 186 5.59 -4.74 15.42
N PHE A 187 5.17 -4.27 14.26
CA PHE A 187 4.72 -2.89 14.04
C PHE A 187 3.23 -2.91 13.73
N HIS A 188 2.45 -2.04 14.36
CA HIS A 188 1.03 -1.86 14.03
C HIS A 188 0.83 -0.50 13.36
N GLU A 189 0.22 -0.50 12.18
CA GLU A 189 0.20 0.63 11.25
C GLU A 189 -0.94 1.64 11.51
N GLY A 190 -1.59 1.59 12.68
CA GLY A 190 -2.79 2.38 12.98
C GLY A 190 -4.12 1.72 12.64
N ASP A 191 -5.18 2.49 12.88
CA ASP A 191 -6.60 2.08 12.87
C ASP A 191 -6.81 0.72 13.53
N ILE A 192 -6.47 0.67 14.81
CA ILE A 192 -6.61 -0.51 15.65
C ILE A 192 -8.11 -0.80 15.86
N THR A 193 -8.90 0.25 16.07
CA THR A 193 -10.36 0.23 16.27
C THR A 193 -11.08 1.00 15.16
N ASN A 194 -12.39 0.76 14.97
CA ASN A 194 -13.16 1.42 13.91
C ASN A 194 -13.87 2.70 14.37
N ARG A 195 -14.15 2.83 15.67
CA ARG A 195 -14.97 3.93 16.21
C ARG A 195 -14.45 4.46 17.55
N ASN A 196 -13.22 4.10 17.93
CA ASN A 196 -12.64 4.51 19.22
C ASN A 196 -13.59 4.24 20.42
N THR A 197 -14.22 3.06 20.44
CA THR A 197 -15.20 2.68 21.47
C THR A 197 -14.59 1.73 22.50
N PRO A 198 -15.02 1.77 23.77
CA PRO A 198 -14.54 0.84 24.80
C PRO A 198 -14.56 -0.63 24.37
N GLU A 199 -15.65 -1.08 23.75
CA GLU A 199 -15.85 -2.48 23.35
C GLU A 199 -14.83 -2.92 22.29
N GLN A 200 -14.51 -2.05 21.32
CA GLN A 200 -13.51 -2.35 20.30
C GLN A 200 -12.10 -2.34 20.87
N TRP A 201 -11.82 -1.45 21.83
CA TRP A 201 -10.54 -1.42 22.52
C TRP A 201 -10.34 -2.63 23.44
N ASP A 202 -11.40 -3.18 24.04
CA ASP A 202 -11.35 -4.45 24.76
C ASP A 202 -10.96 -5.61 23.82
N HIS A 203 -11.55 -5.66 22.61
CA HIS A 203 -11.16 -6.64 21.59
C HIS A 203 -9.69 -6.48 21.17
N ALA A 204 -9.24 -5.24 20.93
CA ALA A 204 -7.86 -4.94 20.57
C ALA A 204 -6.89 -5.35 21.68
N ARG A 205 -7.17 -4.98 22.93
CA ARG A 205 -6.36 -5.35 24.10
C ARG A 205 -6.24 -6.87 24.21
N HIS A 206 -7.35 -7.58 24.11
CA HIS A 206 -7.36 -9.03 24.20
C HIS A 206 -6.57 -9.71 23.06
N ALA A 207 -6.61 -9.16 21.84
CA ALA A 207 -5.79 -9.66 20.74
C ALA A 207 -4.29 -9.39 20.97
N MET A 208 -3.94 -8.20 21.45
CA MET A 208 -2.55 -7.79 21.68
C MET A 208 -1.90 -8.49 22.88
N ASP A 209 -2.69 -9.02 23.83
CA ASP A 209 -2.20 -9.72 25.03
C ASP A 209 -1.20 -10.84 24.72
N ALA A 210 -1.33 -11.51 23.58
CA ALA A 210 -0.40 -12.56 23.15
C ALA A 210 1.03 -12.04 22.93
N LEU A 211 1.20 -10.78 22.51
CA LEU A 211 2.50 -10.21 22.12
C LEU A 211 3.33 -9.73 23.31
N TRP A 212 2.67 -9.30 24.40
CA TRP A 212 3.34 -8.58 25.48
C TRP A 212 4.44 -9.40 26.15
N GLY A 213 5.63 -8.82 26.25
CA GLY A 213 6.82 -9.48 26.80
C GLY A 213 7.37 -10.64 25.95
N LYS A 214 6.78 -10.94 24.80
CA LYS A 214 7.25 -11.99 23.87
C LYS A 214 8.02 -11.44 22.69
N VAL A 215 7.64 -10.25 22.22
CA VAL A 215 8.27 -9.57 21.08
C VAL A 215 8.20 -8.06 21.31
N PRO A 216 9.18 -7.26 20.85
CA PRO A 216 9.03 -5.82 20.72
C PRO A 216 7.76 -5.47 19.94
N VAL A 217 6.96 -4.54 20.46
CA VAL A 217 5.79 -3.99 19.79
C VAL A 217 5.98 -2.48 19.68
N VAL A 218 5.79 -1.96 18.48
CA VAL A 218 5.81 -0.52 18.16
C VAL A 218 4.50 -0.20 17.43
N CYS A 219 3.66 0.64 18.01
CA CYS A 219 2.25 0.72 17.61
C CYS A 219 1.83 2.17 17.41
N ALA A 220 1.37 2.53 16.22
CA ALA A 220 0.72 3.82 15.98
C ALA A 220 -0.80 3.68 16.10
N PRO A 221 -1.54 4.71 16.54
CA PRO A 221 -2.97 4.86 16.30
C PRO A 221 -3.26 5.39 14.88
N GLY A 222 -4.46 5.14 14.37
CA GLY A 222 -4.99 5.75 13.15
C GLY A 222 -6.06 6.81 13.39
N ASN A 223 -6.71 7.28 12.32
CA ASN A 223 -7.78 8.27 12.44
C ASN A 223 -9.03 7.69 13.12
N HIS A 224 -9.29 6.39 12.98
CA HIS A 224 -10.41 5.69 13.63
C HIS A 224 -10.18 5.43 15.11
N ASP A 225 -8.93 5.58 15.58
CA ASP A 225 -8.56 5.52 17.00
C ASP A 225 -8.63 6.88 17.69
N MET A 226 -8.92 7.95 16.93
CA MET A 226 -8.81 9.32 17.38
C MET A 226 -10.08 10.14 17.14
N GLY A 227 -10.34 11.06 18.06
CA GLY A 227 -11.50 11.94 18.04
C GLY A 227 -12.82 11.25 18.44
N PRO A 228 -13.90 12.04 18.57
CA PRO A 228 -15.22 11.53 18.95
C PRO A 228 -15.73 10.48 17.95
N GLY A 229 -15.93 9.25 18.43
CA GLY A 229 -16.42 8.15 17.60
C GLY A 229 -15.44 7.69 16.52
N GLY A 230 -14.14 7.99 16.66
CA GLY A 230 -13.13 7.59 15.68
C GLY A 230 -13.21 8.38 14.37
N ASN A 231 -13.57 9.66 14.44
CA ASN A 231 -13.77 10.49 13.25
C ASN A 231 -12.52 11.29 12.83
N GLY A 232 -11.40 11.15 13.55
CA GLY A 232 -10.17 11.89 13.28
C GLY A 232 -10.32 13.42 13.40
N ALA A 233 -11.25 13.92 14.22
CA ALA A 233 -11.43 15.36 14.39
C ALA A 233 -10.47 15.99 15.42
N THR A 234 -9.92 15.20 16.35
CA THR A 234 -8.96 15.62 17.38
C THR A 234 -7.94 14.51 17.63
N HIS A 235 -6.86 14.79 18.36
CA HIS A 235 -5.86 13.79 18.78
C HIS A 235 -6.25 13.05 20.09
N ASP A 236 -7.51 13.14 20.51
CA ASP A 236 -8.00 12.42 21.69
C ASP A 236 -8.20 10.95 21.36
N SER A 237 -7.59 10.04 22.14
CA SER A 237 -7.69 8.60 21.92
C SER A 237 -7.94 7.87 23.23
N LEU A 238 -8.61 6.71 23.15
CA LEU A 238 -8.66 5.76 24.25
C LEU A 238 -7.45 4.81 24.26
N MET A 239 -6.56 4.84 23.25
CA MET A 239 -5.46 3.88 23.09
C MET A 239 -4.67 3.66 24.38
N SER A 240 -4.16 4.73 25.00
CA SER A 240 -3.32 4.62 26.19
C SER A 240 -4.02 4.10 27.45
N LYS A 241 -5.36 4.09 27.46
CA LYS A 241 -6.15 3.44 28.52
C LYS A 241 -6.11 1.91 28.39
N TYR A 242 -6.03 1.39 27.17
CA TYR A 242 -6.16 -0.05 26.88
C TYR A 242 -4.84 -0.71 26.47
N LEU A 243 -3.92 0.03 25.85
CA LEU A 243 -2.57 -0.40 25.54
C LEU A 243 -1.63 0.47 26.38
N THR A 244 -1.41 0.08 27.63
CA THR A 244 -0.73 0.95 28.61
C THR A 244 0.79 0.87 28.46
N GLU A 245 1.52 1.88 28.94
CA GLU A 245 3.00 1.78 29.01
C GLU A 245 3.47 0.55 29.79
N GLN A 246 2.71 0.08 30.77
CA GLN A 246 3.02 -1.16 31.51
C GLN A 246 2.95 -2.39 30.61
N ASP A 247 2.04 -2.41 29.64
CA ASP A 247 1.92 -3.49 28.67
C ASP A 247 3.13 -3.51 27.73
N PHE A 248 3.52 -2.35 27.19
CA PHE A 248 4.73 -2.21 26.36
C PHE A 248 6.01 -2.54 27.16
N ALA A 249 6.10 -2.07 28.40
CA ALA A 249 7.26 -2.27 29.29
C ALA A 249 7.45 -3.73 29.74
N LYS A 250 6.48 -4.63 29.51
CA LYS A 250 6.69 -6.08 29.68
C LYS A 250 7.82 -6.62 28.79
N HIS A 251 8.15 -5.94 27.70
CA HIS A 251 9.34 -6.24 26.90
C HIS A 251 10.45 -5.21 27.14
N ALA A 252 11.67 -5.69 27.41
CA ALA A 252 12.82 -4.85 27.73
C ALA A 252 13.33 -4.00 26.56
N SER A 253 12.70 -4.05 25.39
CA SER A 253 13.00 -3.15 24.26
C SER A 253 12.33 -1.79 24.39
N PHE A 254 11.20 -1.70 25.09
CA PHE A 254 10.46 -0.46 25.25
C PHE A 254 11.32 0.58 25.98
N ARG A 255 11.34 1.81 25.48
CA ARG A 255 12.16 2.89 26.04
C ARG A 255 11.37 4.12 26.45
N GLY A 256 10.12 4.25 26.01
CA GLY A 256 9.21 5.29 26.47
C GLY A 256 8.33 5.85 25.38
N THR A 257 7.72 6.97 25.73
CA THR A 257 6.72 7.70 24.96
C THR A 257 7.11 9.17 24.87
N LEU A 258 6.47 9.91 23.96
CA LEU A 258 6.61 11.37 23.92
C LEU A 258 6.06 12.02 25.19
N ASP A 259 4.82 11.69 25.56
CA ASP A 259 4.19 12.15 26.78
C ASP A 259 4.03 10.96 27.75
N PRO A 260 4.58 11.03 28.98
CA PRO A 260 4.43 9.96 29.96
C PRO A 260 2.97 9.58 30.19
N GLY A 261 2.67 8.28 30.12
CA GLY A 261 1.32 7.72 30.20
C GLY A 261 0.54 7.73 28.88
N ARG A 262 1.11 8.25 27.79
CA ARG A 262 0.48 8.29 26.46
C ARG A 262 1.26 7.50 25.42
N THR A 263 0.73 6.35 25.04
CA THR A 263 1.33 5.38 24.10
C THR A 263 1.11 5.69 22.63
N GLU A 264 0.36 6.74 22.27
CA GLU A 264 0.11 7.09 20.87
C GLU A 264 1.40 7.42 20.09
N ASN A 265 2.44 7.87 20.80
CA ASN A 265 3.80 8.01 20.28
C ASN A 265 4.74 7.22 21.21
N ASN A 266 5.34 6.14 20.72
CA ASN A 266 6.19 5.24 21.50
C ASN A 266 7.43 4.82 20.72
N PHE A 267 8.47 4.39 21.43
CA PHE A 267 9.64 3.83 20.77
C PHE A 267 10.25 2.66 21.54
N SER A 268 10.91 1.79 20.77
CA SER A 268 11.65 0.63 21.26
C SER A 268 13.05 0.59 20.66
N LEU A 269 14.02 0.12 21.44
CA LEU A 269 15.36 -0.23 20.98
C LEU A 269 15.51 -1.75 21.07
N PHE A 270 15.93 -2.38 19.99
CA PHE A 270 16.11 -3.82 19.93
C PHE A 270 17.27 -4.17 18.99
N GLU A 271 17.77 -5.40 19.10
CA GLU A 271 18.82 -5.93 18.22
C GLU A 271 18.29 -7.18 17.56
N ALA A 272 18.53 -7.30 16.26
CA ALA A 272 18.19 -8.50 15.52
C ALA A 272 19.07 -8.65 14.28
N GLY A 273 19.57 -9.86 14.04
CA GLY A 273 20.36 -10.17 12.84
C GLY A 273 21.66 -9.37 12.77
N GLY A 274 22.27 -9.11 13.93
CA GLY A 274 23.48 -8.27 14.06
C GLY A 274 23.25 -6.79 13.72
N THR A 275 21.99 -6.34 13.63
CA THR A 275 21.62 -4.94 13.43
C THR A 275 20.98 -4.39 14.69
N GLU A 276 21.46 -3.24 15.14
CA GLU A 276 20.82 -2.45 16.19
C GLU A 276 19.73 -1.56 15.59
N TRP A 277 18.52 -1.65 16.14
CA TRP A 277 17.34 -0.97 15.64
C TRP A 277 16.77 0.03 16.65
N ILE A 278 16.18 1.09 16.10
CA ILE A 278 15.18 1.93 16.76
C ILE A 278 13.86 1.84 15.99
N GLY A 279 12.79 1.44 16.67
CA GLY A 279 11.43 1.51 16.14
C GLY A 279 10.69 2.68 16.77
N ILE A 280 10.11 3.56 15.97
CA ILE A 280 9.39 4.76 16.43
C ILE A 280 7.98 4.73 15.86
N ALA A 281 6.97 4.80 16.73
CA ALA A 281 5.59 5.05 16.35
C ALA A 281 5.26 6.54 16.52
N LEU A 282 4.65 7.11 15.48
CA LEU A 282 4.06 8.44 15.51
C LEU A 282 2.55 8.33 15.35
N GLU A 283 1.83 9.11 16.16
CA GLU A 283 0.39 9.26 16.09
C GLU A 283 -0.10 9.62 14.68
N TRP A 284 -1.35 9.26 14.33
CA TRP A 284 -1.94 9.75 13.08
C TRP A 284 -2.01 11.29 13.09
N ALA A 285 -1.79 11.88 11.91
CA ALA A 285 -1.69 13.32 11.74
C ALA A 285 -0.70 13.94 12.74
N PRO A 286 0.58 13.48 12.81
CA PRO A 286 1.46 13.82 13.91
C PRO A 286 1.54 15.33 14.14
N ARG A 287 1.49 15.74 15.41
CA ARG A 287 1.70 17.15 15.77
C ARG A 287 3.14 17.56 15.56
N ASP A 288 3.40 18.86 15.43
CA ASP A 288 4.77 19.35 15.18
C ASP A 288 5.74 18.94 16.30
N ARG A 289 5.26 18.89 17.55
CA ARG A 289 6.04 18.40 18.69
C ARG A 289 6.39 16.91 18.61
N ALA A 290 5.54 16.09 18.00
CA ALA A 290 5.81 14.67 17.80
C ALA A 290 6.88 14.46 16.73
N LEU A 291 6.87 15.27 15.67
CA LEU A 291 7.96 15.28 14.68
C LEU A 291 9.29 15.73 15.27
N ALA A 292 9.29 16.81 16.08
CA ALA A 292 10.49 17.27 16.78
C ALA A 292 11.05 16.20 17.73
N TRP A 293 10.17 15.46 18.42
CA TRP A 293 10.59 14.35 19.27
C TRP A 293 11.23 13.20 18.49
N ALA A 294 10.62 12.78 17.37
CA ALA A 294 11.21 11.76 16.51
C ALA A 294 12.55 12.19 15.92
N ASP A 295 12.68 13.46 15.51
CA ASP A 295 13.94 14.05 15.05
C ASP A 295 15.04 13.94 16.12
N GLU A 296 14.76 14.29 17.37
CA GLU A 296 15.73 14.15 18.46
C GLU A 296 16.08 12.69 18.78
N LEU A 297 15.12 11.76 18.70
CA LEU A 297 15.39 10.33 18.85
C LEU A 297 16.32 9.80 17.77
N LEU A 298 16.10 10.19 16.51
CA LEU A 298 16.92 9.76 15.37
C LEU A 298 18.34 10.33 15.45
N LYS A 299 18.51 11.58 15.92
CA LYS A 299 19.85 12.15 16.22
C LYS A 299 20.56 11.37 17.32
N LYS A 300 19.86 11.14 18.44
CA LYS A 300 20.40 10.47 19.63
C LYS A 300 20.79 9.02 19.37
N HIS A 301 20.09 8.35 18.46
CA HIS A 301 20.29 6.96 18.08
C HIS A 301 20.76 6.82 16.63
N SER A 302 21.59 7.74 16.16
CA SER A 302 22.08 7.79 14.78
C SER A 302 22.93 6.57 14.40
N GLU A 303 23.45 5.84 15.37
CA GLU A 303 24.15 4.56 15.18
C GLU A 303 23.23 3.38 14.84
N ARG A 304 21.92 3.52 15.07
CA ARG A 304 20.91 2.45 14.90
C ARG A 304 20.12 2.66 13.64
N ARG A 305 19.78 1.57 12.95
CA ARG A 305 18.81 1.63 11.86
C ARG A 305 17.41 1.91 12.40
N ALA A 306 16.69 2.79 11.74
CA ALA A 306 15.39 3.25 12.18
C ALA A 306 14.27 2.72 11.28
N ILE A 307 13.20 2.29 11.95
CA ILE A 307 11.90 2.00 11.33
C ILE A 307 10.88 2.94 11.95
N LEU A 308 10.23 3.73 11.11
CA LEU A 308 9.13 4.59 11.50
C LEU A 308 7.81 3.88 11.18
N VAL A 309 6.84 3.94 12.08
CA VAL A 309 5.44 3.61 11.76
C VAL A 309 4.55 4.80 12.08
N THR A 310 3.69 5.15 11.14
CA THR A 310 2.62 6.14 11.31
C THR A 310 1.50 5.79 10.37
N HIS A 311 0.32 6.34 10.57
CA HIS A 311 -0.85 5.84 9.86
C HIS A 311 -0.97 6.41 8.43
N ALA A 312 -0.87 7.73 8.23
CA ALA A 312 -1.04 8.37 6.93
C ALA A 312 0.31 8.84 6.33
N TYR A 313 0.94 8.00 5.49
CA TYR A 313 2.24 8.32 4.89
C TYR A 313 2.31 8.07 3.38
N THR A 314 2.18 6.81 2.96
CA THR A 314 2.30 6.40 1.55
C THR A 314 0.91 6.26 0.95
N TYR A 315 0.75 6.66 -0.30
CA TYR A 315 -0.50 6.59 -1.05
C TYR A 315 -0.55 5.33 -1.92
N TYR A 316 -1.75 4.88 -2.32
CA TYR A 316 -1.96 3.63 -3.06
C TYR A 316 -1.38 3.67 -4.49
N ASP A 317 -0.95 4.82 -4.98
CA ASP A 317 -0.37 5.00 -6.31
C ASP A 317 1.16 5.08 -6.29
N ASP A 318 1.78 4.50 -5.26
CA ASP A 318 3.23 4.46 -5.06
C ASP A 318 3.86 5.86 -4.91
N SER A 319 3.11 6.85 -4.41
CA SER A 319 3.62 8.17 -4.02
C SER A 319 3.57 8.39 -2.50
N ILE A 320 4.29 9.38 -2.00
CA ILE A 320 4.11 9.89 -0.64
C ILE A 320 2.91 10.86 -0.65
N TYR A 321 2.20 11.02 0.47
CA TYR A 321 1.32 12.18 0.65
C TYR A 321 2.09 13.49 0.43
N ASP A 322 1.52 14.43 -0.30
CA ASP A 322 1.97 15.81 -0.33
C ASP A 322 0.81 16.69 -0.82
N ILE A 323 -0.08 17.09 0.10
CA ILE A 323 -1.24 17.92 -0.26
C ILE A 323 -0.84 19.27 -0.91
N THR A 324 0.40 19.74 -0.68
CA THR A 324 0.92 20.98 -1.27
C THR A 324 1.23 20.84 -2.76
N GLN A 325 1.43 19.61 -3.24
CA GLN A 325 1.70 19.30 -4.66
C GLN A 325 0.51 18.59 -5.32
N ARG A 326 -0.31 17.88 -4.54
CA ARG A 326 -1.38 17.01 -5.03
C ARG A 326 -2.66 17.22 -4.25
N THR A 327 -3.67 17.78 -4.89
CA THR A 327 -4.99 18.00 -4.26
C THR A 327 -5.92 16.79 -4.35
N ASP A 328 -5.54 15.74 -5.09
CA ASP A 328 -6.31 14.51 -5.34
C ASP A 328 -6.07 13.41 -4.30
N GLN A 329 -5.38 13.75 -3.20
CA GLN A 329 -5.11 12.87 -2.08
C GLN A 329 -6.20 13.02 -0.99
N ASP A 330 -7.35 12.39 -1.24
CA ASP A 330 -8.59 12.58 -0.48
C ASP A 330 -8.50 12.12 0.98
N TRP A 331 -7.62 11.15 1.28
CA TRP A 331 -7.38 10.65 2.63
C TRP A 331 -6.20 11.37 3.31
N SER A 332 -5.79 12.57 2.88
CA SER A 332 -4.76 13.32 3.61
C SER A 332 -5.31 13.77 4.99
N PRO A 333 -4.51 13.76 6.08
CA PRO A 333 -4.87 14.37 7.36
C PRO A 333 -5.48 15.78 7.26
N TYR A 334 -5.05 16.57 6.27
CA TYR A 334 -5.59 17.91 5.99
C TYR A 334 -7.02 17.95 5.46
N ARG A 335 -7.62 16.78 5.16
CA ARG A 335 -9.02 16.60 4.74
C ARG A 335 -9.95 16.23 5.90
N TYR A 336 -9.41 16.01 7.10
CA TYR A 336 -10.17 15.64 8.30
C TYR A 336 -10.40 16.83 9.23
N GLY A 337 -11.21 16.63 10.27
CA GLY A 337 -11.50 17.67 11.27
C GLY A 337 -10.26 18.13 12.05
N VAL A 338 -9.22 17.28 12.15
CA VAL A 338 -7.97 17.62 12.84
C VAL A 338 -7.19 18.75 12.17
N LYS A 339 -7.45 19.06 10.90
CA LYS A 339 -6.68 20.01 10.06
C LYS A 339 -6.45 21.39 10.70
N ASP A 340 -7.34 21.81 11.59
CA ASP A 340 -7.29 23.11 12.27
C ASP A 340 -6.63 23.03 13.67
N SER A 341 -5.98 21.91 14.00
CA SER A 341 -5.30 21.72 15.28
C SER A 341 -4.21 22.78 15.51
N PRO A 342 -4.22 23.48 16.66
CA PRO A 342 -3.21 24.48 16.98
C PRO A 342 -1.83 23.88 17.28
N GLU A 343 -1.75 22.56 17.52
CA GLU A 343 -0.48 21.84 17.72
C GLU A 343 0.20 21.39 16.40
N GLY A 344 -0.43 21.72 15.26
CA GLY A 344 0.02 21.32 13.93
C GLY A 344 -0.56 19.97 13.48
N VAL A 345 -0.60 19.79 12.16
CA VAL A 345 -1.00 18.56 11.46
C VAL A 345 0.04 18.30 10.39
N ASN A 346 0.44 17.04 10.24
CA ASN A 346 1.46 16.63 9.29
C ASN A 346 1.03 15.38 8.53
N ASP A 347 1.24 15.36 7.21
CA ASP A 347 1.11 14.16 6.39
C ASP A 347 2.49 13.55 6.05
N GLY A 348 2.52 12.49 5.25
CA GLY A 348 3.77 11.81 4.86
C GLY A 348 4.82 12.74 4.25
N GLY A 349 4.40 13.76 3.50
CA GLY A 349 5.28 14.73 2.86
C GLY A 349 5.91 15.68 3.87
N ASP A 350 5.15 16.09 4.88
CA ASP A 350 5.69 16.88 5.99
C ASP A 350 6.65 16.06 6.85
N ILE A 351 6.32 14.80 7.16
CA ILE A 351 7.20 13.89 7.91
C ILE A 351 8.51 13.67 7.13
N TRP A 352 8.43 13.49 5.81
CA TRP A 352 9.61 13.42 4.96
C TRP A 352 10.47 14.68 5.09
N LYS A 353 9.88 15.86 4.84
CA LYS A 353 10.60 17.13 4.79
C LYS A 353 11.16 17.57 6.15
N LYS A 354 10.40 17.38 7.23
CA LYS A 354 10.73 17.86 8.58
C LYS A 354 11.61 16.89 9.36
N VAL A 355 11.57 15.59 9.05
CA VAL A 355 12.29 14.55 9.81
C VAL A 355 13.16 13.71 8.87
N ILE A 356 12.58 12.85 8.05
CA ILE A 356 13.31 11.74 7.40
C ILE A 356 14.42 12.23 6.47
N ASP A 357 14.19 13.30 5.69
CA ASP A 357 15.18 13.83 4.75
C ASP A 357 16.46 14.36 5.43
N HIS A 358 16.45 14.52 6.76
CA HIS A 358 17.58 14.96 7.56
C HIS A 358 18.36 13.81 8.23
N HIS A 359 17.86 12.58 8.15
CA HIS A 359 18.40 11.43 8.88
C HIS A 359 18.88 10.33 7.95
N GLU A 360 20.09 9.85 8.18
CA GLU A 360 20.72 8.80 7.36
C GLU A 360 20.38 7.39 7.83
N ASN A 361 19.88 7.26 9.05
CA ASN A 361 19.64 5.99 9.68
C ASN A 361 18.22 5.46 9.49
N VAL A 362 17.29 6.22 8.88
CA VAL A 362 15.93 5.75 8.55
C VAL A 362 15.98 4.82 7.34
N GLU A 363 15.60 3.55 7.54
CA GLU A 363 15.60 2.54 6.47
C GLU A 363 14.18 2.27 5.95
N LEU A 364 13.18 2.29 6.84
CA LEU A 364 11.82 1.87 6.52
C LEU A 364 10.78 2.78 7.17
N VAL A 365 9.72 3.08 6.43
CA VAL A 365 8.49 3.70 6.92
C VAL A 365 7.32 2.78 6.60
N LEU A 366 6.55 2.43 7.63
CA LEU A 366 5.36 1.59 7.56
C LEU A 366 4.10 2.43 7.77
N SER A 367 3.07 2.20 6.96
CA SER A 367 1.83 2.97 7.03
C SER A 367 0.59 2.20 6.56
N GLY A 368 -0.57 2.67 7.01
CA GLY A 368 -1.90 2.16 6.68
C GLY A 368 -2.78 3.23 6.04
N HIS A 369 -4.03 3.37 6.50
CA HIS A 369 -4.95 4.48 6.23
C HIS A 369 -5.55 4.53 4.82
N VAL A 370 -4.71 4.35 3.80
CA VAL A 370 -5.08 4.64 2.42
C VAL A 370 -5.84 3.47 1.81
N LEU A 371 -7.01 3.77 1.24
CA LEU A 371 -7.84 2.80 0.53
C LEU A 371 -7.33 2.59 -0.92
N GLY A 372 -8.19 2.15 -1.84
CA GLY A 372 -7.81 1.76 -3.20
C GLY A 372 -7.55 0.26 -3.26
N ASP A 373 -6.41 -0.16 -3.84
CA ASP A 373 -5.98 -1.56 -3.75
C ASP A 373 -5.33 -1.89 -2.39
N GLY A 374 -5.19 -0.90 -1.50
CA GLY A 374 -4.72 -1.10 -0.14
C GLY A 374 -3.24 -1.41 -0.04
N ALA A 375 -2.46 -1.12 -1.09
CA ALA A 375 -1.02 -1.30 -1.08
C ALA A 375 -0.34 -0.15 -1.82
N GLY A 376 0.86 0.19 -1.37
CA GLY A 376 1.70 1.15 -2.06
C GLY A 376 3.13 0.97 -1.59
N ARG A 377 4.09 1.25 -2.46
CA ARG A 377 5.50 1.27 -2.08
C ARG A 377 6.29 2.27 -2.90
N VAL A 378 7.15 3.01 -2.23
CA VAL A 378 8.08 3.93 -2.88
C VAL A 378 9.43 3.87 -2.18
N THR A 379 10.49 4.11 -2.95
CA THR A 379 11.84 4.26 -2.40
C THR A 379 12.33 5.64 -2.76
N SER A 380 12.51 6.45 -1.72
CA SER A 380 12.94 7.83 -1.83
C SER A 380 14.37 7.94 -1.32
N ARG A 381 15.14 8.88 -1.87
CA ARG A 381 16.50 9.16 -1.39
C ARG A 381 16.50 10.42 -0.56
N THR A 382 17.07 10.35 0.64
CA THR A 382 17.32 11.56 1.45
C THR A 382 18.31 12.47 0.75
N ARG A 383 18.43 13.73 1.20
CA ARG A 383 19.38 14.71 0.66
C ARG A 383 20.84 14.24 0.68
N ASN A 384 21.19 13.31 1.57
CA ASN A 384 22.53 12.71 1.66
C ASN A 384 22.65 11.38 0.89
N GLY A 385 21.59 10.95 0.19
CA GLY A 385 21.62 9.84 -0.75
C GLY A 385 21.16 8.48 -0.22
N ASN A 386 20.80 8.39 1.07
CA ASN A 386 20.32 7.14 1.69
C ASN A 386 18.94 6.76 1.16
N SER A 387 18.76 5.49 0.79
CA SER A 387 17.46 5.00 0.34
C SER A 387 16.60 4.68 1.55
N VAL A 388 15.42 5.29 1.59
CA VAL A 388 14.38 4.98 2.57
C VAL A 388 13.26 4.31 1.82
N HIS A 389 12.79 3.18 2.33
CA HIS A 389 11.65 2.48 1.76
C HIS A 389 10.38 2.86 2.50
N GLN A 390 9.33 3.22 1.77
CA GLN A 390 8.01 3.53 2.31
C GLN A 390 7.04 2.45 1.84
N VAL A 391 6.31 1.83 2.76
CA VAL A 391 5.55 0.61 2.51
C VAL A 391 4.17 0.75 3.15
N LEU A 392 3.13 0.85 2.31
CA LEU A 392 1.72 0.92 2.70
C LEU A 392 1.08 -0.46 2.64
N ALA A 393 0.35 -0.85 3.69
CA ALA A 393 -0.60 -1.95 3.69
C ALA A 393 -1.92 -1.55 4.37
N ASN A 394 -3.04 -1.75 3.69
CA ASN A 394 -4.37 -1.56 4.26
C ASN A 394 -5.34 -2.56 3.64
N TYR A 395 -5.68 -3.61 4.38
CA TYR A 395 -6.51 -4.69 3.85
C TYR A 395 -7.99 -4.59 4.24
N GLN A 396 -8.40 -3.48 4.87
CA GLN A 396 -9.72 -3.34 5.50
C GLN A 396 -10.89 -3.51 4.51
N MET A 397 -10.66 -3.23 3.23
CA MET A 397 -11.68 -3.31 2.17
C MET A 397 -11.84 -4.71 1.57
N LEU A 398 -10.98 -5.67 1.92
CA LEU A 398 -11.11 -7.06 1.52
C LEU A 398 -12.19 -7.76 2.36
N PRO A 399 -12.66 -8.97 1.96
CA PRO A 399 -13.68 -9.70 2.71
C PRO A 399 -13.37 -9.79 4.21
N GLU A 400 -14.41 -9.71 5.04
CA GLU A 400 -14.30 -9.80 6.50
C GLU A 400 -13.26 -8.86 7.13
N GLY A 401 -13.05 -7.69 6.52
CA GLY A 401 -12.12 -6.67 7.01
C GLY A 401 -10.65 -6.93 6.71
N GLY A 402 -10.33 -7.84 5.79
CA GLY A 402 -8.94 -8.19 5.48
C GLY A 402 -8.54 -9.63 5.75
N GLN A 403 -9.44 -10.50 6.21
CA GLN A 403 -9.20 -11.93 6.47
C GLN A 403 -7.83 -12.23 7.14
N GLY A 404 -7.36 -11.38 8.07
CA GLY A 404 -6.12 -11.57 8.81
C GLY A 404 -4.80 -11.32 8.05
N TRP A 405 -4.80 -10.73 6.86
CA TRP A 405 -3.55 -10.44 6.13
C TRP A 405 -2.56 -9.57 6.96
N LEU A 406 -1.30 -9.98 7.02
CA LEU A 406 -0.18 -9.27 7.64
C LEU A 406 1.03 -9.24 6.69
N ARG A 407 1.97 -8.31 6.88
CA ARG A 407 3.23 -8.29 6.11
C ARG A 407 4.38 -8.88 6.91
N LEU A 408 5.13 -9.75 6.25
CA LEU A 408 6.41 -10.29 6.69
C LEU A 408 7.51 -9.54 5.95
N ILE A 409 8.33 -8.80 6.69
CA ILE A 409 9.44 -8.00 6.19
C ILE A 409 10.72 -8.71 6.62
N GLU A 410 11.26 -9.53 5.73
CA GLU A 410 12.36 -10.45 6.00
C GLU A 410 13.69 -9.85 5.51
N PHE A 411 14.57 -9.53 6.44
CA PHE A 411 15.93 -9.09 6.18
C PHE A 411 16.82 -10.31 5.95
N LEU A 412 17.30 -10.47 4.71
CA LEU A 412 18.08 -11.63 4.32
C LEU A 412 19.49 -11.59 4.93
N PRO A 413 20.12 -12.77 5.16
CA PRO A 413 21.45 -12.86 5.75
C PRO A 413 22.57 -12.30 4.85
N ASP A 414 22.28 -11.95 3.60
CA ASP A 414 23.23 -11.25 2.71
C ASP A 414 23.50 -9.79 3.10
N GLY A 415 22.73 -9.27 4.06
CA GLY A 415 22.85 -7.90 4.58
C GLY A 415 22.35 -6.81 3.62
N GLN A 416 21.83 -7.17 2.45
CA GLN A 416 21.51 -6.25 1.35
C GLN A 416 20.04 -6.33 0.92
N THR A 417 19.38 -7.48 1.05
CA THR A 417 18.03 -7.66 0.55
C THR A 417 16.98 -7.65 1.67
N ILE A 418 15.91 -6.89 1.46
CA ILE A 418 14.67 -7.01 2.23
C ILE A 418 13.64 -7.71 1.33
N GLN A 419 13.09 -8.82 1.81
CA GLN A 419 12.06 -9.59 1.14
C GLN A 419 10.72 -9.37 1.83
N ILE A 420 9.74 -8.82 1.11
CA ILE A 420 8.39 -8.58 1.63
C ILE A 420 7.47 -9.66 1.10
N ARG A 421 6.69 -10.27 2.01
CA ARG A 421 5.63 -11.23 1.71
C ARG A 421 4.38 -10.89 2.51
N THR A 422 3.21 -11.00 1.90
CA THR A 422 1.92 -10.88 2.59
C THR A 422 1.33 -12.26 2.86
N TYR A 423 0.96 -12.53 4.10
CA TYR A 423 0.46 -13.82 4.56
C TYR A 423 -0.80 -13.64 5.42
N SER A 424 -1.77 -14.53 5.29
CA SER A 424 -2.96 -14.58 6.16
C SER A 424 -2.93 -15.86 7.01
N PRO A 425 -2.92 -15.75 8.35
CA PRO A 425 -3.07 -16.91 9.24
C PRO A 425 -4.50 -17.45 9.27
N VAL A 426 -5.49 -16.68 8.82
CA VAL A 426 -6.90 -17.10 8.74
C VAL A 426 -7.12 -17.98 7.51
N LEU A 427 -6.52 -17.60 6.38
CA LEU A 427 -6.64 -18.33 5.12
C LEU A 427 -5.56 -19.40 4.93
N ASP A 428 -4.48 -19.34 5.73
CA ASP A 428 -3.24 -20.11 5.54
C ASP A 428 -2.69 -19.97 4.12
N GLN A 429 -2.61 -18.73 3.65
CA GLN A 429 -2.26 -18.40 2.26
C GLN A 429 -1.30 -17.21 2.20
N PHE A 430 -0.44 -17.24 1.19
CA PHE A 430 0.34 -16.09 0.77
C PHE A 430 -0.37 -15.37 -0.38
N ASN A 431 -0.35 -14.05 -0.34
CA ASN A 431 -0.66 -13.24 -1.49
C ASN A 431 0.63 -12.97 -2.26
N THR A 432 0.77 -13.59 -3.43
CA THR A 432 1.99 -13.52 -4.25
C THR A 432 1.90 -12.53 -5.40
N ASP A 433 0.88 -11.68 -5.38
CA ASP A 433 0.77 -10.58 -6.32
C ASP A 433 1.97 -9.61 -6.19
N PRO A 434 2.34 -8.87 -7.25
CA PRO A 434 3.53 -8.00 -7.22
C PRO A 434 3.54 -6.89 -6.15
N GLN A 435 2.36 -6.44 -5.67
CA GLN A 435 2.23 -5.48 -4.56
C GLN A 435 2.35 -6.16 -3.16
N HIS A 436 2.42 -7.48 -3.12
CA HIS A 436 2.36 -8.29 -1.90
C HIS A 436 3.54 -9.27 -1.77
N GLN A 437 4.30 -9.48 -2.84
CA GLN A 437 5.56 -10.21 -2.85
C GLN A 437 6.60 -9.48 -3.70
N PHE A 438 7.55 -8.82 -3.04
CA PHE A 438 8.60 -8.03 -3.70
C PHE A 438 9.87 -7.92 -2.86
N ARG A 439 10.96 -7.47 -3.50
CA ARG A 439 12.24 -7.20 -2.83
C ARG A 439 12.59 -5.72 -2.87
N LEU A 440 13.33 -5.29 -1.86
CA LEU A 440 13.94 -3.97 -1.73
C LEU A 440 15.42 -4.15 -1.40
N GLU A 441 16.22 -3.13 -1.76
CA GLU A 441 17.67 -3.13 -1.56
C GLU A 441 18.06 -2.14 -0.47
N ARG A 442 18.78 -2.63 0.54
CA ARG A 442 19.24 -1.85 1.68
C ARG A 442 20.38 -0.93 1.27
N THR A 443 20.38 0.29 1.80
CA THR A 443 21.58 1.13 1.75
C THR A 443 22.52 0.73 2.90
N PRO A 444 23.84 0.57 2.66
CA PRO A 444 24.81 0.46 3.75
C PRO A 444 24.79 1.72 4.60
N ILE A 445 24.81 1.61 5.93
CA ILE A 445 25.05 2.77 6.78
C ILE A 445 26.52 3.16 6.58
N GLN A 446 26.79 4.38 6.14
CA GLN A 446 28.14 4.94 6.20
C GLN A 446 28.47 5.12 7.69
N LYS A 447 29.46 4.36 8.19
CA LYS A 447 29.94 4.47 9.57
C LYS A 447 30.86 5.66 9.76
#